data_AF-A0A2P6RQU4-F1
#
_entry.id   AF-A0A2P6RQU4-F1
#
_cell.length_a   1.000
_cell.length_b   1.000
_cell.length_c   1.000
_cell.angle_alpha   90.00
_cell.angle_beta   90.00
_cell.angle_gamma   90.00
#
_symmetry.space_group_name_H-M   'P 1'
#
loop_
_entity.id
_entity.type
_entity.pdbx_description
1 polymer ?
#
loop_
_entity_poly.entity_id
_entity_poly.type
_entity_poly.pdbx_seq_one_letter_code
_entity_poly.pdbx_strand_id
1 'polypeptide(L)'
;MKTTAELRREHNLPIPVNKDSLYKPIERKRRKFNPLVISKSLQTALPFVSKFKNTPRRRRPPIENRRTVVMEPRERRVHTSVQQLGLISSDKRKKRRAKDDKKRREIDRRRKKIRRNAEDGIALIDMIL
;
A
#
# COMPACT_ATOMS: atom_id res chain seq x y z
N MET A 1 32.73 -7.82 -46.70
CA MET A 1 32.11 -6.56 -46.23
C MET A 1 32.48 -6.38 -44.77
N LYS A 2 32.77 -5.15 -44.33
CA LYS A 2 33.05 -4.85 -42.91
C LYS A 2 31.74 -4.78 -42.10
N THR A 3 31.80 -5.08 -40.81
CA THR A 3 30.63 -4.95 -39.92
C THR A 3 30.33 -3.50 -39.55
N THR A 4 29.10 -3.21 -39.12
CA THR A 4 28.72 -1.86 -38.65
C THR A 4 29.52 -1.41 -37.44
N ALA A 5 30.00 -2.35 -36.61
CA ALA A 5 30.88 -2.08 -35.48
C ALA A 5 32.31 -1.73 -35.95
N GLU A 6 32.85 -2.46 -36.92
CA GLU A 6 34.17 -2.18 -37.51
C GLU A 6 34.21 -0.83 -38.21
N LEU A 7 33.22 -0.52 -39.06
CA LEU A 7 33.13 0.78 -39.75
C LEU A 7 33.06 1.95 -38.77
N ARG A 8 32.30 1.79 -37.68
CA ARG A 8 32.22 2.82 -36.63
C ARG A 8 33.54 3.00 -35.89
N ARG A 9 34.29 1.93 -35.63
CA ARG A 9 35.62 2.00 -35.00
C ARG A 9 36.62 2.70 -35.92
N GLU A 10 36.65 2.37 -37.20
CA GLU A 10 37.57 2.99 -38.19
C GLU A 10 37.29 4.49 -38.38
N HIS A 11 36.02 4.87 -38.44
CA HIS A 11 35.60 6.26 -38.60
C HIS A 11 35.43 7.02 -37.27
N ASN A 12 35.81 6.41 -36.13
CA ASN A 12 35.66 6.99 -34.79
C ASN A 12 34.24 7.52 -34.48
N LEU A 13 33.20 6.83 -34.96
CA LEU A 13 31.80 7.21 -34.79
C LEU A 13 31.21 6.56 -33.54
N PRO A 14 30.61 7.33 -32.60
CA PRO A 14 29.95 6.75 -31.44
C PRO A 14 28.68 6.00 -31.83
N ILE A 15 28.32 5.00 -31.01
CA ILE A 15 27.06 4.27 -31.15
C ILE A 15 25.93 5.19 -30.66
N PRO A 16 24.89 5.46 -31.47
CA PRO A 16 23.77 6.28 -31.03
C PRO A 16 22.98 5.53 -29.97
N VAL A 17 22.85 6.12 -28.78
CA VAL A 17 22.07 5.57 -27.67
C VAL A 17 20.99 6.58 -27.28
N ASN A 18 19.73 6.17 -27.36
CA ASN A 18 18.60 6.99 -26.95
C ASN A 18 18.51 7.05 -25.42
N LYS A 19 18.56 8.26 -24.85
CA LYS A 19 18.55 8.48 -23.39
C LYS A 19 17.28 8.00 -22.69
N ASP A 20 16.18 7.89 -23.43
CA ASP A 20 14.88 7.42 -22.93
C ASP A 20 14.70 5.90 -23.09
N SER A 21 15.48 5.26 -23.96
CA SER A 21 15.50 3.80 -24.11
C SER A 21 16.34 3.12 -23.02
N LEU A 22 17.21 3.88 -22.34
CA LEU A 22 17.98 3.39 -21.21
C LEU A 22 17.07 3.17 -19.99
N TYR A 23 17.05 1.94 -19.49
CA TYR A 23 16.34 1.62 -18.25
C TYR A 23 16.84 2.49 -17.09
N LYS A 24 15.89 3.08 -16.37
CA LYS A 24 16.15 3.87 -15.15
C LYS A 24 15.38 3.25 -13.99
N PRO A 25 15.93 3.25 -12.76
CA PRO A 25 15.17 2.80 -11.60
C PRO A 25 13.95 3.72 -11.40
N ILE A 26 12.76 3.13 -11.33
CA ILE A 26 11.50 3.86 -11.17
C ILE A 26 11.08 3.81 -9.70
N GLU A 27 11.13 4.96 -9.01
CA GLU A 27 10.60 5.08 -7.65
C GLU A 27 9.08 5.23 -7.66
N ARG A 28 8.37 4.20 -7.17
CA ARG A 28 6.91 4.21 -7.12
C ARG A 28 6.41 4.83 -5.82
N LYS A 29 5.82 6.02 -5.91
CA LYS A 29 5.09 6.64 -4.79
C LYS A 29 3.89 5.78 -4.39
N ARG A 30 3.63 5.69 -3.08
CA ARG A 30 2.44 4.99 -2.56
C ARG A 30 1.17 5.73 -3.01
N ARG A 31 0.35 5.06 -3.83
CA ARG A 31 -0.95 5.59 -4.25
C ARG A 31 -1.92 5.55 -3.07
N LYS A 32 -2.50 6.70 -2.72
CA LYS A 32 -3.64 6.80 -1.79
C LYS A 32 -4.89 7.04 -2.61
N PHE A 33 -5.88 6.16 -2.48
CA PHE A 33 -7.16 6.31 -3.16
C PHE A 33 -8.07 7.25 -2.37
N ASN A 34 -8.95 7.95 -3.10
CA ASN A 34 -9.96 8.79 -2.48
C ASN A 34 -10.94 7.91 -1.68
N PRO A 35 -11.46 8.41 -0.54
CA PRO A 35 -12.51 7.71 0.20
C PRO A 35 -13.78 7.59 -0.65
N LEU A 36 -14.63 6.62 -0.31
CA LEU A 36 -15.93 6.44 -0.95
C LEU A 36 -16.86 7.61 -0.62
N VAL A 37 -17.32 8.32 -1.64
CA VAL A 37 -18.31 9.41 -1.52
C VAL A 37 -19.61 8.96 -2.16
N ILE A 38 -20.65 8.80 -1.35
CA ILE A 38 -22.00 8.44 -1.80
C ILE A 38 -22.78 9.72 -2.05
N SER A 39 -23.56 9.77 -3.13
CA SER A 39 -24.38 10.93 -3.44
C SER A 39 -25.42 11.22 -2.34
N LYS A 40 -25.80 12.49 -2.19
CA LYS A 40 -26.76 12.92 -1.16
C LYS A 40 -28.14 12.28 -1.36
N SER A 41 -28.57 12.12 -2.62
CA SER A 41 -29.85 11.48 -2.97
C SER A 41 -29.90 10.02 -2.55
N LEU A 42 -28.80 9.28 -2.71
CA LEU A 42 -28.73 7.89 -2.23
C LEU A 42 -28.72 7.83 -0.71
N GLN A 43 -27.96 8.72 -0.04
CA GLN A 43 -27.94 8.76 1.43
C GLN A 43 -29.31 9.03 2.06
N THR A 44 -30.17 9.79 1.39
CA THR A 44 -31.55 10.04 1.86
C THR A 44 -32.48 8.85 1.62
N ALA A 45 -32.30 8.12 0.52
CA ALA A 45 -33.12 6.97 0.17
C ALA A 45 -32.77 5.69 0.95
N LEU A 46 -31.58 5.62 1.55
CA LEU A 46 -31.13 4.45 2.31
C LEU A 46 -31.99 4.20 3.57
N PRO A 47 -32.35 2.94 3.86
CA PRO A 47 -33.06 2.59 5.09
C PRO A 47 -32.21 2.90 6.32
N PHE A 48 -32.86 3.19 7.45
CA PHE A 48 -32.22 3.67 8.68
C PHE A 48 -31.03 2.83 9.15
N VAL A 49 -31.14 1.50 9.07
CA VAL A 49 -30.10 0.55 9.45
C VAL A 49 -28.80 0.76 8.65
N SER A 50 -28.93 1.10 7.38
CA SER A 50 -27.80 1.25 6.44
C SER A 50 -27.27 2.69 6.33
N LYS A 51 -27.91 3.64 7.00
CA LYS A 51 -27.57 5.07 6.88
C LYS A 51 -26.29 5.41 7.65
N PHE A 52 -25.39 6.14 7.00
CA PHE A 52 -24.13 6.57 7.62
C PHE A 52 -24.33 7.64 8.70
N LYS A 53 -23.68 7.44 9.86
CA LYS A 53 -23.70 8.38 10.99
C LYS A 53 -22.54 9.38 10.89
N ASN A 54 -22.57 10.25 9.87
CA ASN A 54 -21.54 11.27 9.67
C ASN A 54 -21.91 12.57 10.40
N THR A 55 -21.20 12.88 11.50
CA THR A 55 -21.39 14.15 12.22
C THR A 55 -20.59 15.27 11.53
N PRO A 56 -21.25 16.34 11.03
CA PRO A 56 -20.53 17.44 10.42
C PRO A 56 -19.69 18.19 11.47
N ARG A 57 -18.57 18.77 11.03
CA ARG A 57 -17.76 19.64 11.89
C ARG A 57 -18.58 20.85 12.33
N ARG A 58 -18.65 21.09 13.64
CA ARG A 58 -19.34 22.27 14.21
C ARG A 58 -18.67 23.55 13.73
N ARG A 59 -19.46 24.54 13.32
CA ARG A 59 -18.97 25.86 12.86
C ARG A 59 -18.43 26.71 14.01
N ARG A 60 -19.08 26.64 15.18
CA ARG A 60 -18.68 27.38 16.40
C ARG A 60 -18.05 26.41 17.40
N PRO A 61 -16.93 26.79 18.04
CA PRO A 61 -16.32 25.96 19.08
C PRO A 61 -17.26 25.87 20.29
N PRO A 62 -17.37 24.70 20.95
CA PRO A 62 -18.10 24.56 22.20
C PRO A 62 -17.46 25.40 23.31
N ILE A 63 -18.23 25.67 24.37
CA ILE A 63 -17.77 26.47 25.52
C ILE A 63 -16.55 25.82 26.19
N GLU A 64 -16.52 24.49 26.28
CA GLU A 64 -15.39 23.72 26.79
C GLU A 64 -14.07 24.07 26.09
N ASN A 65 -14.08 24.11 24.75
CA ASN A 65 -12.90 24.45 23.96
C ASN A 65 -12.42 25.89 24.18
N ARG A 66 -13.31 26.81 24.60
CA ARG A 66 -12.94 28.19 24.92
C ARG A 66 -12.30 28.32 26.30
N ARG A 67 -12.61 27.38 27.20
CA ARG A 67 -12.16 27.38 28.59
C ARG A 67 -11.00 26.41 28.84
N THR A 68 -10.36 25.89 27.79
CA THR A 68 -9.28 24.91 27.96
C THR A 68 -8.01 25.56 28.51
N VAL A 69 -7.38 24.91 29.47
CA VAL A 69 -6.05 25.27 29.95
C VAL A 69 -5.00 24.92 28.90
N VAL A 70 -4.10 25.86 28.62
CA VAL A 70 -2.99 25.65 27.67
C VAL A 70 -1.85 24.95 28.40
N MET A 71 -1.31 23.87 27.81
CA MET A 71 -0.20 23.12 28.38
C MET A 71 1.08 23.96 28.50
N GLU A 72 1.84 23.74 29.56
CA GLU A 72 3.15 24.35 29.74
C GLU A 72 4.21 23.78 28.77
N PRO A 73 5.34 24.48 28.54
CA PRO A 73 6.37 24.01 27.62
C PRO A 73 6.93 22.61 27.94
N ARG A 74 7.09 22.27 29.23
CA ARG A 74 7.58 20.95 29.65
C ARG A 74 6.56 19.87 29.34
N GLU A 75 5.30 20.09 29.70
CA GLU A 75 4.19 19.16 29.44
C GLU A 75 4.02 18.92 27.94
N ARG A 76 4.11 19.99 27.13
CA ARG A 76 4.06 19.89 25.68
C ARG A 76 5.16 19.00 25.12
N ARG A 77 6.40 19.11 25.63
CA ARG A 77 7.52 18.24 25.22
C ARG A 77 7.29 16.77 25.58
N VAL A 78 6.78 16.51 26.78
CA VAL A 78 6.44 15.15 27.23
C VAL A 78 5.33 14.58 26.35
N HIS A 79 4.26 15.35 26.12
CA HIS A 79 3.14 14.94 25.28
C HIS A 79 3.58 14.64 23.84
N THR A 80 4.43 15.47 23.23
CA THR A 80 4.98 15.19 21.89
C THR A 80 5.81 13.91 21.86
N SER A 81 6.59 13.65 22.93
CA SER A 81 7.41 12.43 23.02
C SER A 81 6.55 11.18 23.09
N VAL A 82 5.46 11.22 23.88
CA VAL A 82 4.49 10.12 23.98
C VAL A 82 3.81 9.87 22.62
N GLN A 83 3.42 10.92 21.90
CA GLN A 83 2.84 10.78 20.55
C GLN A 83 3.79 10.11 19.56
N GLN A 84 5.07 10.52 19.56
CA GLN A 84 6.10 9.94 18.70
C GLN A 84 6.32 8.45 19.00
N LEU A 85 6.40 8.08 20.29
CA LEU A 85 6.52 6.68 20.70
C LEU A 85 5.30 5.85 20.25
N GLY A 86 4.09 6.40 20.38
CA GLY A 86 2.87 5.78 19.89
C GLY A 86 2.90 5.53 18.38
N LEU A 87 3.34 6.52 17.60
CA LEU A 87 3.49 6.41 16.15
C LEU A 87 4.47 5.30 15.77
N ILE A 88 5.66 5.29 16.37
CA ILE A 88 6.72 4.29 16.14
C ILE A 88 6.20 2.88 16.44
N SER A 89 5.52 2.70 17.57
CA SER A 89 4.95 1.41 17.97
C SER A 89 3.87 0.94 16.99
N SER A 90 3.01 1.85 16.53
CA SER A 90 1.96 1.54 15.54
C SER A 90 2.57 1.08 14.21
N ASP A 91 3.63 1.74 13.75
CA ASP A 91 4.27 1.44 12.48
C ASP A 91 5.09 0.16 12.55
N LYS A 92 5.76 -0.11 13.68
CA LYS A 92 6.41 -1.40 13.95
C LYS A 92 5.38 -2.53 13.89
N ARG A 93 4.21 -2.35 14.51
CA ARG A 93 3.11 -3.34 14.50
C ARG A 93 2.57 -3.57 13.09
N LYS A 94 2.35 -2.51 12.29
CA LYS A 94 1.92 -2.62 10.88
C LYS A 94 2.93 -3.40 10.02
N LYS A 95 4.23 -3.08 10.14
CA LYS A 95 5.31 -3.77 9.43
C LYS A 95 5.36 -5.26 9.78
N ARG A 96 5.24 -5.60 11.06
CA ARG A 96 5.20 -6.99 11.53
C ARG A 96 4.00 -7.74 10.94
N ARG A 97 2.79 -7.20 11.06
CA ARG A 97 1.57 -7.79 10.47
C ARG A 97 1.71 -8.05 8.97
N ALA A 98 2.23 -7.07 8.21
CA ALA A 98 2.44 -7.23 6.78
C ALA A 98 3.43 -8.37 6.44
N LYS A 99 4.50 -8.55 7.24
CA LYS A 99 5.46 -9.66 7.06
C LYS A 99 4.80 -11.01 7.38
N ASP A 100 4.03 -11.07 8.46
CA ASP A 100 3.33 -12.29 8.89
C ASP A 100 2.27 -12.70 7.85
N ASP A 101 1.49 -11.74 7.34
CA ASP A 101 0.50 -11.97 6.28
C ASP A 101 1.16 -12.45 4.98
N LYS A 102 2.32 -11.90 4.63
CA LYS A 102 3.10 -12.39 3.47
C LYS A 102 3.51 -13.84 3.67
N LYS A 103 4.05 -14.19 4.84
CA LYS A 103 4.46 -15.57 5.17
C LYS A 103 3.27 -16.53 5.15
N ARG A 104 2.13 -16.14 5.74
CA ARG A 104 0.89 -16.94 5.72
C ARG A 104 0.42 -17.20 4.29
N ARG A 105 0.34 -16.16 3.46
CA ARG A 105 -0.04 -16.30 2.04
C ARG A 105 0.89 -17.21 1.25
N GLU A 106 2.18 -17.19 1.54
CA GLU A 106 3.16 -18.07 0.90
C GLU A 106 2.97 -19.53 1.30
N ILE A 107 2.76 -19.79 2.59
CA ILE A 107 2.44 -21.14 3.10
C ILE A 107 1.14 -21.65 2.49
N ASP A 108 0.09 -20.82 2.44
CA ASP A 108 -1.19 -21.19 1.85
C ASP A 108 -1.07 -21.51 0.36
N ARG A 109 -0.27 -20.74 -0.39
CA ARG A 109 0.02 -21.03 -1.81
C ARG A 109 0.76 -22.36 -1.97
N ARG A 110 1.76 -22.63 -1.13
CA ARG A 110 2.51 -23.91 -1.15
C ARG A 110 1.59 -25.09 -0.85
N ARG A 111 0.75 -24.98 0.19
CA ARG A 111 -0.24 -26.00 0.56
C ARG A 111 -1.24 -26.26 -0.58
N LYS A 112 -1.77 -25.19 -1.20
CA LYS A 112 -2.66 -25.31 -2.36
C LYS A 112 -1.98 -25.94 -3.58
N LYS A 113 -0.69 -25.70 -3.80
CA LYS A 113 0.07 -26.36 -4.88
C LYS A 113 0.25 -27.85 -4.61
N ILE A 114 0.63 -28.21 -3.38
CA ILE A 114 0.77 -29.61 -2.97
C ILE A 114 -0.57 -30.34 -3.10
N ARG A 115 -1.67 -29.74 -2.62
CA ARG A 115 -3.00 -30.33 -2.73
C ARG A 115 -3.43 -30.55 -4.18
N ARG A 116 -3.27 -29.55 -5.05
CA ARG A 116 -3.54 -29.71 -6.50
C ARG A 116 -2.69 -30.81 -7.13
N ASN A 117 -1.39 -30.83 -6.87
CA ASN A 117 -0.53 -31.89 -7.39
C ASN A 117 -0.93 -33.29 -6.90
N ALA A 118 -1.45 -33.41 -5.67
CA ALA A 118 -1.97 -34.66 -5.14
C ALA A 118 -3.31 -35.06 -5.78
N GLU A 119 -4.23 -34.10 -5.97
CA GLU A 119 -5.48 -34.29 -6.71
C GLU A 119 -5.20 -34.72 -8.17
N ASP A 120 -4.27 -34.04 -8.86
CA ASP A 120 -3.85 -34.36 -10.23
C ASP A 120 -3.19 -35.75 -10.30
N GLY A 121 -2.40 -36.12 -9.29
CA GLY A 121 -1.77 -37.44 -9.19
C GLY A 121 -2.77 -38.57 -8.94
N ILE A 122 -3.77 -38.36 -8.09
CA ILE A 122 -4.87 -39.31 -7.88
C ILE A 122 -5.70 -39.47 -9.16
N ALA A 123 -6.04 -38.36 -9.83
CA ALA A 123 -6.79 -38.39 -11.08
C ALA A 123 -6.03 -39.13 -12.20
N LEU A 124 -4.71 -39.03 -12.25
CA LEU A 124 -3.88 -39.80 -13.18
C LEU A 124 -3.88 -41.30 -12.86
N ILE A 125 -3.87 -41.68 -11.59
CA ILE A 125 -3.95 -43.09 -11.18
C ILE A 125 -5.33 -43.67 -11.53
N ASP A 126 -6.41 -42.97 -11.22
CA ASP A 126 -7.79 -43.37 -11.54
C ASP A 126 -8.08 -43.43 -13.05
N MET A 127 -7.28 -42.73 -13.89
CA MET A 127 -7.42 -42.75 -15.34
C MET A 127 -6.61 -43.89 -16.01
N ILE A 128 -5.62 -44.44 -15.30
CA ILE A 128 -4.77 -45.55 -15.79
C ILE A 128 -5.35 -46.91 -15.39
N LEU A 129 -6.13 -46.97 -14.30
CA LEU A 129 -6.88 -48.14 -13.83
C LEU A 129 -8.23 -48.27 -14.53
#